data_AF-A0A495QUT5-F1
#
_entry.id   AF-A0A495QUT5-F1
#
_cell.length_a   1.000
_cell.length_b   1.000
_cell.length_c   1.000
_cell.angle_alpha   90.00
_cell.angle_beta   90.00
_cell.angle_gamma   90.00
#
_symmetry.space_group_name_H-M   'P 1'
#
loop_
_entity.id
_entity.type
_entity.pdbx_description
1 polymer ?
#
loop_
_entity_poly.entity_id
_entity_poly.type
_entity_poly.pdbx_seq_one_letter_code
_entity_poly.pdbx_strand_id
1 'polypeptide(L)'
;MRSNDDGWLRLLAELEDDCQACHGTGSTANARWRAWHQRAHELIAVAEAAHRANELTPVPHTTSDGPAIVTAVERAIEDHMRARPADPEQTPCGTCHGTGRQLTPAGRMFTDLLARHGFVRNT
;
A
#
# COMPACT_ATOMS: atom_id res chain seq x y z
N MET A 1 18.85 18.21 -35.20
CA MET A 1 18.33 19.36 -34.44
C MET A 1 17.62 18.78 -33.22
N ARG A 2 18.29 18.68 -32.07
CA ARG A 2 17.67 18.19 -30.82
C ARG A 2 16.68 19.26 -30.38
N SER A 3 15.40 18.90 -30.20
CA SER A 3 14.40 19.86 -29.75
C SER A 3 14.76 20.32 -28.34
N ASN A 4 14.49 21.58 -28.02
CA ASN A 4 14.74 22.15 -26.69
C ASN A 4 14.04 21.31 -25.58
N ASP A 5 12.96 20.64 -25.96
CA ASP A 5 12.16 19.72 -25.14
C ASP A 5 12.97 18.52 -24.61
N ASP A 6 13.91 17.98 -25.39
CA ASP A 6 14.77 16.87 -24.96
C ASP A 6 15.74 17.29 -23.86
N GLY A 7 16.14 18.57 -23.86
CA GLY A 7 17.03 19.15 -22.86
C GLY A 7 16.31 19.34 -21.52
N TRP A 8 15.07 19.84 -21.58
CA TRP A 8 14.21 20.02 -20.40
C TRP A 8 13.76 18.71 -19.76
N LEU A 9 13.39 17.70 -20.55
CA LEU A 9 13.05 16.39 -19.99
C LEU A 9 14.23 15.74 -19.27
N ARG A 10 15.45 15.85 -19.82
CA ARG A 10 16.66 15.35 -19.14
C ARG A 10 16.97 16.13 -17.88
N LEU A 11 16.84 17.46 -17.89
CA LEU A 11 17.07 18.24 -16.68
C LEU A 11 16.05 17.85 -15.59
N LEU A 12 14.77 17.73 -15.92
CA LEU A 12 13.74 17.31 -14.96
C LEU A 12 14.04 15.93 -14.37
N ALA A 13 14.54 15.00 -15.18
CA ALA A 13 14.96 13.68 -14.72
C ALA A 13 16.16 13.71 -13.74
N GLU A 14 17.03 14.71 -13.82
CA GLU A 14 18.15 14.89 -12.88
C GLU A 14 17.73 15.60 -11.57
N LEU A 15 16.64 16.38 -11.60
CA LEU A 15 16.17 17.16 -10.45
C LEU A 15 15.20 16.38 -9.56
N GLU A 16 14.51 15.39 -10.09
CA GLU A 16 13.53 14.60 -9.36
C GLU A 16 13.74 13.09 -9.56
N ASP A 17 13.59 12.36 -8.47
CA ASP A 17 13.51 10.90 -8.48
C ASP A 17 12.13 10.43 -8.06
N ASP A 18 11.83 9.17 -8.33
CA ASP A 18 10.67 8.52 -7.74
C ASP A 18 10.81 8.51 -6.22
N CYS A 19 9.73 8.89 -5.55
CA CYS A 19 9.66 8.88 -4.11
C CYS A 19 9.82 7.46 -3.59
N GLN A 20 10.87 7.20 -2.83
CA GLN A 20 11.22 5.84 -2.37
C GLN A 20 10.16 5.23 -1.45
N ALA A 21 9.36 6.06 -0.77
CA ALA A 21 8.30 5.58 0.13
C ALA A 21 7.07 5.02 -0.61
N CYS A 22 6.81 5.50 -1.83
CA CYS A 22 5.66 5.09 -2.64
C CYS A 22 6.04 4.53 -4.01
N HIS A 23 7.33 4.47 -4.33
CA HIS A 23 7.86 4.01 -5.61
C HIS A 23 7.20 4.69 -6.83
N GLY A 24 7.02 6.02 -6.76
CA GLY A 24 6.49 6.79 -7.88
C GLY A 24 4.96 6.86 -7.97
N THR A 25 4.21 6.07 -7.20
CA THR A 25 2.73 6.03 -7.30
C THR A 25 2.04 7.28 -6.76
N GLY A 26 2.72 8.02 -5.87
CA GLY A 26 2.13 9.12 -5.11
C GLY A 26 1.20 8.67 -3.97
N SER A 27 0.93 7.38 -3.84
CA SER A 27 0.02 6.83 -2.85
C SER A 27 0.65 5.70 -2.06
N THR A 28 0.22 5.54 -0.80
CA THR A 28 0.59 4.41 0.04
C THR A 28 -0.65 3.72 0.56
N ALA A 29 -0.56 2.40 0.77
CA ALA A 29 -1.65 1.62 1.32
C ALA A 29 -1.98 2.11 2.73
N ASN A 30 -3.26 2.44 2.94
CA ASN A 30 -3.79 2.89 4.21
C ASN A 30 -3.52 1.81 5.28
N ALA A 31 -2.97 2.21 6.42
CA ALA A 31 -2.61 1.28 7.50
C ALA A 31 -3.81 0.43 7.97
N ARG A 32 -5.03 1.00 8.01
CA ARG A 32 -6.24 0.27 8.38
C ARG A 32 -6.58 -0.82 7.36
N TRP A 33 -6.40 -0.52 6.08
CA TRP A 33 -6.60 -1.49 5.00
C TRP A 33 -5.53 -2.58 4.99
N ARG A 34 -4.27 -2.24 5.25
CA ARG A 34 -3.21 -3.24 5.43
C ARG A 34 -3.53 -4.21 6.56
N ALA A 35 -3.98 -3.69 7.71
CA ALA A 35 -4.38 -4.53 8.84
C ALA A 35 -5.60 -5.40 8.50
N TRP A 36 -6.57 -4.86 7.76
CA TRP A 36 -7.72 -5.62 7.29
C TRP A 36 -7.31 -6.78 6.37
N HIS A 37 -6.51 -6.51 5.32
CA HIS A 37 -5.99 -7.54 4.42
C HIS A 37 -5.14 -8.58 5.13
N GLN A 38 -4.30 -8.17 6.09
CA GLN A 38 -3.52 -9.11 6.89
C GLN A 38 -4.42 -10.12 7.61
N ARG A 39 -5.53 -9.66 8.20
CA ARG A 39 -6.48 -10.54 8.86
C ARG A 39 -7.28 -11.40 7.88
N ALA A 40 -7.55 -10.91 6.68
CA ALA A 40 -8.14 -11.72 5.60
C ALA A 40 -7.21 -12.89 5.21
N HIS A 41 -5.91 -12.63 5.07
CA HIS A 41 -4.92 -13.66 4.78
C HIS A 41 -4.83 -14.73 5.87
N GLU A 42 -4.94 -14.34 7.15
CA GLU A 42 -4.99 -15.30 8.26
C GLU A 42 -6.20 -16.24 8.16
N LEU A 43 -7.39 -15.73 7.82
CA LEU A 43 -8.59 -16.55 7.62
C LEU A 43 -8.44 -17.51 6.42
N ILE A 44 -7.85 -17.04 5.32
CA ILE A 44 -7.56 -17.89 4.15
C ILE A 44 -6.59 -19.02 4.53
N ALA A 45 -5.51 -18.71 5.26
CA ALA A 45 -4.54 -19.70 5.70
C ALA A 45 -5.17 -20.79 6.59
N VAL A 46 -6.11 -20.41 7.47
CA VAL A 46 -6.88 -21.37 8.28
C VAL A 46 -7.74 -22.27 7.40
N ALA A 47 -8.45 -21.71 6.41
CA ALA A 47 -9.29 -22.47 5.50
C ALA A 47 -8.47 -23.48 4.68
N GLU A 48 -7.31 -23.05 4.15
CA GLU A 48 -6.40 -23.93 3.43
C GLU A 48 -5.83 -25.04 4.33
N ALA A 49 -5.50 -24.73 5.58
CA ALA A 49 -5.03 -25.73 6.55
C ALA A 49 -6.11 -26.78 6.86
N ALA A 50 -7.36 -26.34 7.05
CA ALA A 50 -8.49 -27.24 7.26
C ALA A 50 -8.73 -28.13 6.04
N HIS A 51 -8.63 -27.58 4.83
CA HIS A 51 -8.77 -28.35 3.59
C HIS A 51 -7.69 -29.44 3.48
N ARG A 52 -6.42 -29.08 3.67
CA ARG A 52 -5.32 -30.07 3.68
C ARG A 52 -5.50 -31.16 4.73
N ALA A 53 -5.97 -30.81 5.92
CA ALA A 53 -6.23 -31.80 6.98
C ALA A 53 -7.33 -32.79 6.59
N ASN A 54 -8.40 -32.31 5.95
CA ASN A 54 -9.49 -33.15 5.46
C ASN A 54 -9.05 -34.10 4.33
N GLU A 55 -8.16 -33.65 3.45
CA GLU A 55 -7.58 -34.50 2.40
C GLU A 55 -6.65 -35.60 2.96
N LEU A 56 -5.88 -35.28 4.00
CA LEU A 56 -4.91 -36.19 4.61
C LEU A 56 -5.53 -37.21 5.57
N THR A 57 -6.68 -36.91 6.16
CA THR A 57 -7.37 -37.83 7.08
C THR A 57 -8.87 -37.73 6.87
N PRO A 58 -9.48 -38.59 6.03
CA PRO A 58 -10.92 -38.70 5.94
C PRO A 58 -11.43 -39.44 7.19
N VAL A 59 -11.40 -38.80 8.35
CA VAL A 59 -11.97 -39.36 9.59
C VAL A 59 -13.50 -39.24 9.53
N PRO A 60 -14.25 -40.24 10.03
CA PRO A 60 -15.70 -40.10 10.19
C PRO A 60 -15.97 -38.92 11.13
N HIS A 61 -16.85 -38.00 10.71
CA HIS A 61 -17.25 -36.82 11.46
C HIS A 61 -17.97 -37.20 12.77
N THR A 62 -17.24 -37.50 13.84
CA THR A 62 -17.80 -37.83 15.16
C THR A 62 -17.09 -37.12 16.31
N THR A 63 -16.73 -35.85 16.12
CA THR A 63 -16.45 -34.95 17.24
C THR A 63 -17.57 -33.93 17.38
N SER A 64 -18.18 -33.88 18.57
CA SER A 64 -19.33 -33.04 18.93
C SER A 64 -19.09 -31.52 18.77
N ASP A 65 -17.85 -31.10 18.50
CA ASP A 65 -17.42 -29.71 18.43
C ASP A 65 -17.47 -29.10 17.02
N GLY A 66 -17.70 -29.92 15.98
CA GLY A 66 -17.78 -29.46 14.59
C GLY A 66 -18.72 -28.26 14.36
N PRO A 67 -19.96 -28.29 14.89
CA PRO A 67 -20.89 -27.17 14.78
C PRO A 67 -20.38 -25.88 15.47
N ALA A 68 -19.72 -26.01 16.63
CA ALA A 68 -19.20 -24.86 17.37
C ALA A 68 -18.03 -24.19 16.65
N ILE A 69 -17.16 -24.97 16.00
CA ILE A 69 -16.04 -24.46 15.20
C ILE A 69 -16.56 -23.73 13.96
N VAL A 70 -17.54 -24.30 13.25
CA VAL A 70 -18.15 -23.64 12.07
C VAL A 70 -18.78 -22.30 12.47
N THR A 71 -19.57 -22.26 13.54
CA THR A 71 -20.16 -21.01 14.04
C THR A 71 -19.10 -20.00 14.46
N ALA A 72 -18.00 -20.43 15.07
CA ALA A 72 -16.90 -19.53 15.44
C ALA A 72 -16.21 -18.92 14.20
N VAL A 73 -16.03 -19.71 13.13
CA VAL A 73 -15.46 -19.25 11.86
C VAL A 73 -16.41 -18.30 11.14
N GLU A 74 -17.70 -18.64 11.04
CA GLU A 74 -18.72 -17.76 10.47
C GLU A 74 -18.74 -16.40 11.16
N ARG A 75 -18.74 -16.39 12.49
CA ARG A 75 -18.67 -15.16 13.28
C ARG A 75 -17.39 -14.37 13.02
N ALA A 76 -16.24 -15.05 12.90
CA ALA A 76 -14.98 -14.39 12.60
C ALA A 76 -14.98 -13.74 11.20
N ILE A 77 -15.62 -14.38 10.21
CA ILE A 77 -15.81 -13.83 8.86
C ILE A 77 -16.73 -12.61 8.92
N GLU A 78 -17.88 -12.71 9.58
CA GLU A 78 -18.80 -11.58 9.72
C GLU A 78 -18.15 -10.38 10.42
N ASP A 79 -17.43 -10.62 11.51
CA ASP A 79 -16.71 -9.58 12.25
C ASP A 79 -15.61 -8.95 11.37
N HIS A 80 -14.90 -9.75 10.58
CA HIS A 80 -13.92 -9.24 9.61
C HIS A 80 -14.57 -8.37 8.52
N MET A 81 -15.69 -8.83 7.95
CA MET A 81 -16.43 -8.07 6.94
C MET A 81 -17.02 -6.78 7.50
N ARG A 82 -17.52 -6.80 8.74
CA ARG A 82 -17.99 -5.60 9.45
C ARG A 82 -16.87 -4.61 9.75
N ALA A 83 -15.66 -5.12 10.01
CA ALA A 83 -14.47 -4.31 10.27
C ALA A 83 -13.84 -3.70 9.00
N ARG A 84 -14.45 -3.91 7.82
CA ARG A 84 -13.97 -3.33 6.56
C ARG A 84 -13.87 -1.81 6.69
N PRO A 85 -12.70 -1.20 6.42
CA PRO A 85 -12.56 0.25 6.54
C PRO A 85 -13.45 0.98 5.53
N ALA A 86 -14.05 2.09 5.97
CA ALA A 86 -14.83 2.98 5.11
C ALA A 86 -13.95 4.00 4.36
N ASP A 87 -12.73 4.24 4.84
CA ASP A 87 -11.76 5.13 4.21
C ASP A 87 -11.27 4.56 2.88
N PRO A 88 -10.68 5.39 2.00
CA PRO A 88 -9.97 4.90 0.82
C PRO A 88 -8.84 3.92 1.18
N GLU A 89 -8.67 2.91 0.33
CA GLU A 89 -7.61 1.90 0.46
C GLU A 89 -6.21 2.47 0.32
N GLN A 90 -6.09 3.56 -0.44
CA GLN A 90 -4.86 4.29 -0.65
C GLN A 90 -5.00 5.71 -0.11
N THR A 91 -3.92 6.20 0.49
CA THR A 91 -3.82 7.60 0.96
C THR A 91 -2.64 8.27 0.26
N PRO A 92 -2.69 9.60 0.05
CA PRO A 92 -1.54 10.34 -0.47
C PRO A 92 -0.29 10.03 0.36
N CYS A 93 0.82 9.77 -0.32
CA CYS A 93 2.08 9.50 0.34
C CYS A 93 2.49 10.71 1.18
N GLY A 94 2.75 10.52 2.48
CA GLY A 94 3.15 11.61 3.38
C GLY A 94 4.52 12.21 3.05
N THR A 95 5.39 11.48 2.36
CA THR A 95 6.75 11.93 2.00
C THR A 95 6.75 12.84 0.77
N CYS A 96 5.97 12.51 -0.26
CA CYS A 96 5.89 13.30 -1.49
C CYS A 96 4.56 14.05 -1.64
N HIS A 97 3.70 14.02 -0.63
CA HIS A 97 2.39 14.66 -0.60
C HIS A 97 1.49 14.35 -1.81
N GLY A 98 1.59 13.14 -2.37
CA GLY A 98 0.76 12.74 -3.52
C GLY A 98 1.43 12.88 -4.89
N THR A 99 2.59 13.52 -5.01
CA THR A 99 3.21 13.78 -6.33
C THR A 99 3.88 12.55 -6.94
N GLY A 100 4.25 11.57 -6.10
CA GLY A 100 5.07 10.43 -6.51
C GLY A 100 6.55 10.76 -6.69
N ARG A 101 6.94 12.04 -6.59
CA ARG A 101 8.29 12.53 -6.90
C ARG A 101 8.93 13.15 -5.66
N GLN A 102 10.25 13.07 -5.59
CA GLN A 102 11.03 13.76 -4.56
C GLN A 102 12.24 14.43 -5.21
N LEU A 103 12.65 15.58 -4.66
CA LEU A 103 13.83 16.27 -5.17
C LEU A 103 15.09 15.44 -4.91
N THR A 104 15.95 15.34 -5.92
CA THR A 104 17.32 14.88 -5.77
C THR A 104 18.14 15.91 -4.99
N PRO A 105 19.38 15.59 -4.55
CA PRO A 105 20.29 16.61 -4.02
C PRO A 105 20.50 17.78 -4.97
N ALA A 106 20.63 17.52 -6.27
CA ALA A 106 20.73 18.55 -7.30
C ALA A 106 19.43 19.36 -7.42
N GLY A 107 18.27 18.69 -7.37
CA GLY A 107 16.95 19.32 -7.30
C GLY A 107 16.84 20.34 -6.18
N ARG A 108 17.25 19.97 -4.96
CA ARG A 108 17.24 20.89 -3.81
C ARG A 108 18.14 22.10 -4.01
N MET A 109 19.38 21.90 -4.47
CA MET A 109 20.29 23.01 -4.77
C MET A 109 19.73 23.95 -5.83
N PHE A 110 19.05 23.41 -6.83
CA PHE A 110 18.41 24.18 -7.88
C PHE A 110 17.22 24.99 -7.33
N THR A 111 16.36 24.39 -6.50
CA THR A 111 15.27 25.10 -5.82
C THR A 111 15.81 26.25 -4.96
N ASP A 112 16.90 26.03 -4.20
CA ASP A 112 17.55 27.08 -3.41
C ASP A 112 18.07 28.23 -4.27
N LEU A 113 18.66 27.92 -5.44
CA LEU A 113 19.11 28.93 -6.40
C LEU A 113 17.92 29.76 -6.91
N LEU A 114 16.84 29.10 -7.34
CA LEU A 114 15.65 29.78 -7.82
C LEU A 114 15.00 30.67 -6.74
N ALA A 115 14.98 30.21 -5.49
CA ALA A 115 14.46 30.96 -4.37
C ALA A 115 15.27 32.25 -4.11
N ARG A 116 16.60 32.18 -4.17
CA ARG A 116 17.48 33.36 -4.02
C ARG A 116 17.24 34.43 -5.07
N HIS A 117 16.82 34.04 -6.26
CA HIS A 117 16.49 34.94 -7.35
C HIS A 117 15.00 35.34 -7.41
N GLY A 118 14.19 34.89 -6.45
CA GLY A 118 12.78 35.26 -6.33
C GLY A 118 11.84 34.52 -7.27
N PHE A 119 12.31 33.47 -7.96
CA PHE A 119 11.48 32.67 -8.87
C PHE A 119 10.58 31.68 -8.14
N VAL A 120 10.96 31.26 -6.93
CA VAL A 120 10.18 30.34 -6.08
C VAL A 120 10.14 30.90 -4.66
N ARG A 121 8.99 30.77 -3.99
CA ARG A 121 8.87 31.10 -2.56
C ARG A 121 9.12 29.84 -1.76
N ASN A 122 10.05 29.87 -0.81
CA ASN A 122 10.16 28.81 0.19
C ASN A 122 8.91 28.87 1.08
N THR A 123 8.04 27.88 0.95
CA THR A 123 6.91 27.63 1.84
C THR A 123 7.30 26.62 2.91
#